data_AF-A0A1H9LAE0-F1
#
_entry.id   AF-A0A1H9LAE0-F1
#
_cell.length_a   1.000
_cell.length_b   1.000
_cell.length_c   1.000
_cell.angle_alpha   90.00
_cell.angle_beta   90.00
_cell.angle_gamma   90.00
#
_symmetry.space_group_name_H-M   'P 1'
#
loop_
_entity.id
_entity.type
_entity.pdbx_description
1 polymer ?
#
loop_
_entity_poly.entity_id
_entity_poly.type
_entity_poly.pdbx_seq_one_letter_code
_entity_poly.pdbx_strand_id
1 'polypeptide(L)'
;MVATPAVAQQKGDYSPLVKQGYSDYKETYNPDTKVVYEGGDALLTTSHTDLSLERVKFFVPPGTKRFTVSFLTYLSPQEAKAAGRFGAVPTSTAADVTAATMIRNTANTLERLVAGEELPFYSPEGSGNLGISEPYQFDTFRVNNGGYVYLHVLSVPGGMVKTLQTRMVVDEVCYRSWYAHAQWDAQGNPDENATHTCAGSTGTTAPALTGITLSPTTWNGTTNAANTTVTVKPEPAGATLPTCTATPTNLLTAGAASATQAQFSIIPTAVTAVNTKATINCGGKTASLTLQPANADVVQIKDNLPSVDLSGNLVLNFKLVRPAADIVGKTKTSFWLAARIPTDGFFFTQDQWFFLTPNAWEQMILPNPSLVAYKTNQTPKTETALVSPINLPKSLLTEFNVEIHFGYMDAEGGFKNMGVVWKKD
;
A
#
# COMPACT_ATOMS: atom_id res chain seq x y z
N MET A 1 -2.96 -7.63 -34.37
CA MET A 1 -2.20 -7.47 -33.11
C MET A 1 -2.91 -6.42 -32.29
N VAL A 2 -3.47 -6.81 -31.14
CA VAL A 2 -4.20 -5.92 -30.24
C VAL A 2 -3.16 -5.20 -29.39
N ALA A 3 -3.08 -3.88 -29.53
CA ALA A 3 -2.18 -3.05 -28.74
C ALA A 3 -2.60 -3.11 -27.27
N THR A 4 -1.65 -3.47 -26.41
CA THR A 4 -1.79 -3.43 -24.95
C THR A 4 -1.95 -1.97 -24.51
N PRO A 5 -2.96 -1.59 -23.72
CA PRO A 5 -3.07 -0.22 -23.22
C PRO A 5 -1.90 0.06 -22.27
N ALA A 6 -1.23 1.18 -22.49
CA ALA A 6 -0.16 1.66 -21.64
C ALA A 6 -0.65 1.86 -20.19
N VAL A 7 0.15 1.40 -19.24
CA VAL A 7 -0.10 1.52 -17.80
C VAL A 7 -0.08 3.01 -17.43
N ALA A 8 -1.20 3.53 -16.93
CA ALA A 8 -1.26 4.89 -16.39
C ALA A 8 -0.30 5.04 -15.19
N GLN A 9 0.61 6.01 -15.24
CA GLN A 9 1.58 6.31 -14.19
C GLN A 9 0.90 6.77 -12.89
N GLN A 10 1.48 6.44 -11.74
CA GLN A 10 0.93 6.79 -10.43
C GLN A 10 1.19 8.27 -10.07
N LYS A 11 0.18 8.93 -9.50
CA LYS A 11 0.17 10.34 -9.05
C LYS A 11 1.28 10.68 -8.02
N GLY A 12 1.80 9.67 -7.32
CA GLY A 12 2.83 9.80 -6.26
C GLY A 12 4.25 10.11 -6.75
N ASP A 13 4.54 9.91 -8.04
CA ASP A 13 5.85 10.21 -8.63
C ASP A 13 6.05 11.70 -8.98
N TYR A 14 5.04 12.53 -8.72
CA TYR A 14 5.06 13.95 -9.08
C TYR A 14 5.46 14.84 -7.90
N SER A 15 6.53 15.60 -8.09
CA SER A 15 7.01 16.55 -7.08
C SER A 15 6.18 17.84 -7.10
N PRO A 16 5.57 18.26 -5.97
CA PRO A 16 4.91 19.56 -5.88
C PRO A 16 5.94 20.68 -5.98
N LEU A 17 5.74 21.60 -6.92
CA LEU A 17 6.55 22.80 -7.05
C LEU A 17 6.04 23.86 -6.09
N VAL A 18 6.78 24.01 -4.99
CA VAL A 18 6.66 25.11 -4.02
C VAL A 18 7.89 25.98 -4.11
N LYS A 19 7.79 27.28 -3.80
CA LYS A 19 8.89 28.25 -4.00
C LYS A 19 10.22 27.73 -3.45
N GLN A 20 11.30 27.92 -4.21
CA GLN A 20 12.64 27.48 -3.81
C GLN A 20 12.99 27.96 -2.40
N GLY A 21 13.45 27.04 -1.56
CA GLY A 21 13.80 27.30 -0.16
C GLY A 21 12.67 27.06 0.84
N TYR A 22 11.48 26.65 0.39
CA TYR A 22 10.35 26.30 1.25
C TYR A 22 9.97 24.83 1.11
N SER A 23 9.46 24.24 2.19
CA SER A 23 9.03 22.84 2.23
C SER A 23 7.62 22.62 1.72
N ASP A 24 6.76 23.64 1.78
CA ASP A 24 5.33 23.48 1.59
C ASP A 24 4.60 24.72 1.06
N TYR A 25 3.45 24.49 0.43
CA TYR A 25 2.62 25.53 -0.16
C TYR A 25 2.05 26.47 0.90
N LYS A 26 1.60 25.92 2.03
CA LYS A 26 0.92 26.66 3.09
C LYS A 26 1.81 27.79 3.60
N GLU A 27 3.05 27.53 3.96
CA GLU A 27 3.96 28.57 4.42
C GLU A 27 4.33 29.55 3.29
N THR A 28 4.66 29.00 2.11
CA THR A 28 5.16 29.78 0.97
C THR A 28 4.20 30.87 0.51
N TYR A 29 2.92 30.50 0.39
CA TYR A 29 1.88 31.35 -0.19
C TYR A 29 0.88 31.83 0.86
N ASN A 30 1.36 32.04 2.09
CA ASN A 30 0.53 32.60 3.14
C ASN A 30 0.03 34.03 2.76
N PRO A 31 -1.29 34.25 2.72
CA PRO A 31 -1.90 35.49 2.24
C PRO A 31 -1.66 36.70 3.15
N ASP A 32 -1.23 36.48 4.39
CA ASP A 32 -1.05 37.56 5.37
C ASP A 32 0.40 38.04 5.45
N THR A 33 1.34 37.27 4.90
CA THR A 33 2.78 37.51 5.13
C THR A 33 3.66 37.42 3.88
N LYS A 34 3.24 36.70 2.83
CA LYS A 34 4.14 36.36 1.70
C LYS A 34 3.58 36.65 0.32
N VAL A 35 2.27 36.82 0.18
CA VAL A 35 1.61 37.08 -1.10
C VAL A 35 1.55 38.58 -1.40
N VAL A 36 1.86 38.94 -2.64
CA VAL A 36 1.75 40.32 -3.14
C VAL A 36 0.34 40.54 -3.69
N TYR A 37 -0.25 41.68 -3.37
CA TYR A 37 -1.59 42.05 -3.82
C TYR A 37 -1.55 43.31 -4.68
N GLU A 38 -2.17 43.25 -5.86
CA GLU A 38 -2.25 44.37 -6.80
C GLU A 38 -3.66 44.45 -7.37
N GLY A 39 -4.36 45.57 -7.16
CA GLY A 39 -5.66 45.82 -7.79
C GLY A 39 -6.78 44.82 -7.46
N GLY A 40 -6.71 44.14 -6.30
CA GLY A 40 -7.67 43.10 -5.90
C GLY A 40 -7.28 41.69 -6.37
N ASP A 41 -6.07 41.51 -6.89
CA ASP A 41 -5.53 40.22 -7.26
C ASP A 41 -4.34 39.83 -6.37
N ALA A 42 -4.31 38.56 -5.98
CA ALA A 42 -3.18 37.88 -5.38
C ALA A 42 -2.22 37.37 -6.46
N LEU A 43 -0.95 37.74 -6.35
CA LEU A 43 0.10 37.30 -7.26
C LEU A 43 0.94 36.19 -6.61
N LEU A 44 0.90 35.00 -7.22
CA LEU A 44 1.67 33.83 -6.78
C LEU A 44 2.78 33.56 -7.80
N THR A 45 4.02 33.50 -7.35
CA THR A 45 5.18 33.23 -8.21
C THR A 45 6.11 32.20 -7.58
N THR A 46 6.60 31.28 -8.42
CA THR A 46 7.77 30.45 -8.08
C THR A 46 8.77 30.44 -9.21
N SER A 47 10.05 30.34 -8.85
CA SER A 47 11.12 30.03 -9.77
C SER A 47 11.99 28.93 -9.17
N HIS A 48 12.41 28.01 -10.01
CA HIS A 48 13.31 26.92 -9.68
C HIS A 48 14.41 26.85 -10.73
N THR A 49 15.63 26.54 -10.31
CA THR A 49 16.78 26.35 -11.21
C THR A 49 17.26 24.90 -11.17
N ASP A 50 17.88 24.47 -12.27
CA ASP A 50 18.57 23.17 -12.39
C ASP A 50 17.72 21.97 -11.97
N LEU A 51 16.47 21.94 -12.43
CA LEU A 51 15.54 20.86 -12.14
C LEU A 51 15.86 19.64 -13.02
N SER A 52 16.24 18.53 -12.37
CA SER A 52 16.37 17.21 -13.00
C SER A 52 15.06 16.42 -13.03
N LEU A 53 13.93 17.05 -12.69
CA LEU A 53 12.67 16.36 -12.47
C LEU A 53 11.88 16.21 -13.77
N GLU A 54 11.65 14.98 -14.18
CA GLU A 54 10.79 14.63 -15.33
C GLU A 54 9.29 14.80 -15.02
N ARG A 55 8.89 14.82 -13.74
CA ARG A 55 7.47 14.86 -13.34
C ARG A 55 7.23 15.85 -12.22
N VAL A 56 6.53 16.93 -12.56
CA VAL A 56 6.26 18.04 -11.64
C VAL A 56 4.78 18.38 -11.62
N LYS A 57 4.30 18.84 -10.47
CA LYS A 57 2.93 19.34 -10.33
C LYS A 57 2.94 20.70 -9.64
N PHE A 58 1.99 21.57 -9.98
CA PHE A 58 1.76 22.81 -9.25
C PHE A 58 0.27 22.99 -9.03
N PHE A 59 -0.07 23.54 -7.87
CA PHE A 59 -1.45 23.78 -7.50
C PHE A 59 -1.95 25.09 -8.10
N VAL A 60 -3.09 25.03 -8.77
CA VAL A 60 -3.84 26.18 -9.28
C VAL A 60 -5.01 26.44 -8.33
N PRO A 61 -4.99 27.54 -7.56
CA PRO A 61 -6.06 27.85 -6.62
C PRO A 61 -7.41 28.13 -7.28
N PRO A 62 -8.52 27.94 -6.56
CA PRO A 62 -9.79 28.52 -7.00
C PRO A 62 -9.65 30.04 -7.10
N GLY A 63 -10.32 30.63 -8.07
CA GLY A 63 -10.22 32.05 -8.38
C GLY A 63 -9.05 32.44 -9.27
N THR A 64 -8.22 31.49 -9.74
CA THR A 64 -7.15 31.80 -10.69
C THR A 64 -7.74 32.35 -11.99
N LYS A 65 -7.25 33.52 -12.42
CA LYS A 65 -7.67 34.23 -13.64
C LYS A 65 -6.61 34.11 -14.74
N ARG A 66 -5.33 34.20 -14.36
CA ARG A 66 -4.20 34.10 -15.29
C ARG A 66 -3.17 33.11 -14.78
N PHE A 67 -2.57 32.41 -15.73
CA PHE A 67 -1.62 31.35 -15.50
C PHE A 67 -0.51 31.48 -16.54
N THR A 68 0.73 31.43 -16.09
CA THR A 68 1.90 31.50 -16.96
C THR A 68 2.91 30.51 -16.43
N VAL A 69 3.33 29.60 -17.31
CA VAL A 69 4.38 28.63 -17.00
C VAL A 69 5.32 28.57 -18.18
N SER A 70 6.61 28.69 -17.87
CA SER A 70 7.67 28.61 -18.86
C SER A 70 8.84 27.83 -18.30
N PHE A 71 9.45 27.06 -19.20
CA PHE A 71 10.68 26.33 -18.96
C PHE A 71 11.77 26.97 -19.81
N LEU A 72 12.84 27.43 -19.19
CA LEU A 72 14.08 27.73 -19.88
C LEU A 72 14.89 26.44 -19.98
N THR A 73 15.31 26.12 -21.19
CA THR A 73 16.08 24.91 -21.52
C THR A 73 17.45 25.30 -22.04
N TYR A 74 18.37 24.34 -22.13
CA TYR A 74 19.65 24.57 -22.79
C TYR A 74 19.46 24.70 -24.31
N LEU A 75 20.20 25.63 -24.93
CA LEU A 75 20.33 25.70 -26.38
C LEU A 75 21.04 24.43 -26.87
N SER A 76 20.32 23.57 -27.60
CA SER A 76 20.77 22.24 -27.99
C SER A 76 20.04 21.76 -29.26
N PRO A 77 20.64 20.87 -30.06
CA PRO A 77 19.97 20.20 -31.18
C PRO A 77 18.85 19.22 -30.76
N GLN A 78 18.55 19.11 -29.47
CA GLN A 78 17.46 18.29 -28.95
C GLN A 78 16.16 19.10 -28.80
N GLU A 79 15.03 18.51 -29.18
CA GLU A 79 13.70 19.07 -28.96
C GLU A 79 13.28 19.02 -27.48
N ALA A 80 12.46 19.99 -27.06
CA ALA A 80 11.82 19.97 -25.75
C ALA A 80 10.34 19.56 -25.88
N LYS A 81 9.90 18.64 -25.04
CA LYS A 81 8.57 18.03 -25.06
C LYS A 81 8.02 17.87 -23.65
N ALA A 82 6.77 18.26 -23.47
CA ALA A 82 6.01 17.96 -22.25
C ALA A 82 4.54 17.68 -22.57
N ALA A 83 3.87 17.00 -21.65
CA ALA A 83 2.42 16.86 -21.65
C ALA A 83 1.86 17.34 -20.32
N GLY A 84 0.72 18.03 -20.34
CA GLY A 84 0.09 18.56 -19.15
C GLY A 84 -1.39 18.25 -19.03
N ARG A 85 -1.85 18.04 -17.80
CA ARG A 85 -3.26 17.74 -17.52
C ARG A 85 -3.66 18.22 -16.13
N PHE A 86 -4.89 18.70 -15.97
CA PHE A 86 -5.44 19.12 -14.69
C PHE A 86 -6.14 17.97 -13.96
N GLY A 87 -5.91 17.84 -12.66
CA GLY A 87 -6.57 16.86 -11.78
C GLY A 87 -6.17 15.39 -11.99
N ALA A 88 -5.46 15.09 -13.06
CA ALA A 88 -5.02 13.75 -13.43
C ALA A 88 -3.62 13.77 -14.06
N VAL A 89 -2.93 12.64 -14.00
CA VAL A 89 -1.63 12.47 -14.67
C VAL A 89 -1.79 12.47 -16.20
N PRO A 90 -0.84 13.08 -16.94
CA PRO A 90 -0.77 12.92 -18.40
C PRO A 90 -0.50 11.47 -18.80
N THR A 91 -1.03 11.08 -19.95
CA THR A 91 -0.89 9.73 -20.53
C THR A 91 -0.04 9.72 -21.80
N SER A 92 0.20 10.90 -22.40
CA SER A 92 1.02 11.09 -23.60
C SER A 92 2.47 10.71 -23.35
N THR A 93 3.06 10.12 -24.38
CA THR A 93 4.48 9.76 -24.48
C THR A 93 5.23 10.77 -25.36
N ALA A 94 6.56 10.66 -25.41
CA ALA A 94 7.38 11.52 -26.27
C ALA A 94 7.05 11.40 -27.77
N ALA A 95 6.46 10.28 -28.20
CA ALA A 95 6.03 10.06 -29.58
C ALA A 95 4.73 10.83 -29.92
N ASP A 96 3.88 11.07 -28.92
CA ASP A 96 2.59 11.76 -29.10
C ASP A 96 2.76 13.29 -29.20
N VAL A 97 3.88 13.80 -28.69
CA VAL A 97 4.21 15.24 -28.68
C VAL A 97 5.14 15.58 -29.85
N THR A 98 4.57 16.25 -30.84
CA THR A 98 5.23 16.65 -32.09
C THR A 98 4.87 18.08 -32.46
N ALA A 99 5.59 18.67 -33.40
CA ALA A 99 5.24 19.97 -33.97
C ALA A 99 3.83 20.01 -34.59
N ALA A 100 3.29 18.87 -35.01
CA ALA A 100 1.94 18.79 -35.57
C ALA A 100 0.84 18.73 -34.50
N THR A 101 1.14 18.10 -33.36
CA THR A 101 0.17 17.86 -32.27
C THR A 101 0.19 18.95 -31.20
N MET A 102 1.22 19.79 -31.15
CA MET A 102 1.39 20.84 -30.14
C MET A 102 0.19 21.77 -30.01
N ILE A 103 -0.02 22.30 -28.79
CA ILE A 103 -0.90 23.43 -28.59
C ILE A 103 -0.41 24.65 -29.40
N ARG A 104 -1.29 25.20 -30.25
CA ARG A 104 -0.96 26.37 -31.08
C ARG A 104 -1.24 27.70 -30.40
N ASN A 105 -2.26 27.73 -29.53
CA ASN A 105 -2.64 28.92 -28.77
C ASN A 105 -2.44 28.63 -27.29
N THR A 106 -1.38 29.21 -26.71
CA THR A 106 -1.00 29.02 -25.30
C THR A 106 -1.72 29.98 -24.34
N ALA A 107 -2.54 30.88 -24.87
CA ALA A 107 -3.27 31.88 -24.07
C ALA A 107 -4.52 31.29 -23.38
N ASN A 108 -5.12 30.24 -23.95
CA ASN A 108 -6.25 29.53 -23.33
C ASN A 108 -5.83 28.20 -22.66
N THR A 109 -4.53 28.00 -22.42
CA THR A 109 -3.99 26.78 -21.80
C THR A 109 -4.71 26.45 -20.48
N LEU A 110 -4.91 27.44 -19.61
CA LEU A 110 -5.56 27.22 -18.31
C LEU A 110 -7.00 26.71 -18.45
N GLU A 111 -7.79 27.36 -19.30
CA GLU A 111 -9.19 26.99 -19.54
C GLU A 111 -9.29 25.56 -20.07
N ARG A 112 -8.46 25.21 -21.06
CA ARG A 112 -8.44 23.87 -21.66
C ARG A 112 -8.00 22.79 -20.68
N LEU A 113 -6.96 23.06 -19.89
CA LEU A 113 -6.52 22.15 -18.84
C LEU A 113 -7.65 21.89 -17.84
N VAL A 114 -8.30 22.95 -17.35
CA VAL A 114 -9.40 22.85 -16.37
C VAL A 114 -10.63 22.18 -16.95
N ALA A 115 -10.88 22.30 -18.26
CA ALA A 115 -11.89 21.53 -18.98
C ALA A 115 -11.58 20.02 -19.07
N GLY A 116 -10.41 19.59 -18.59
CA GLY A 116 -9.99 18.19 -18.51
C GLY A 116 -9.15 17.72 -19.71
N GLU A 117 -8.80 18.63 -20.62
CA GLU A 117 -7.94 18.31 -21.76
C GLU A 117 -6.52 17.98 -21.30
N GLU A 118 -5.89 17.06 -22.02
CA GLU A 118 -4.45 16.82 -21.95
C GLU A 118 -3.78 17.58 -23.10
N LEU A 119 -2.81 18.43 -22.76
CA LEU A 119 -2.20 19.36 -23.72
C LEU A 119 -0.74 18.99 -23.99
N PRO A 120 -0.35 18.80 -25.27
CA PRO A 120 1.03 18.58 -25.67
C PRO A 120 1.75 19.91 -25.87
N PHE A 121 2.93 20.03 -25.26
CA PHE A 121 3.82 21.18 -25.36
C PHE A 121 5.11 20.78 -26.06
N TYR A 122 5.44 21.50 -27.12
CA TYR A 122 6.59 21.20 -27.97
C TYR A 122 7.39 22.46 -28.20
N SER A 123 8.71 22.33 -28.26
CA SER A 123 9.58 23.37 -28.78
C SER A 123 10.69 22.74 -29.63
N PRO A 124 10.97 23.33 -30.80
CA PRO A 124 11.95 22.80 -31.74
C PRO A 124 13.38 22.88 -31.17
N GLU A 125 14.30 22.19 -31.84
CA GLU A 125 15.73 22.30 -31.57
C GLU A 125 16.20 23.76 -31.55
N GLY A 126 17.11 24.09 -30.63
CA GLY A 126 17.68 25.42 -30.51
C GLY A 126 16.74 26.51 -29.97
N SER A 127 15.51 26.20 -29.53
CA SER A 127 14.57 27.22 -29.00
C SER A 127 15.04 27.85 -27.67
N GLY A 128 15.76 27.09 -26.84
CA GLY A 128 16.19 27.53 -25.49
C GLY A 128 15.05 27.75 -24.49
N ASN A 129 13.82 27.43 -24.87
CA ASN A 129 12.63 27.48 -24.03
C ASN A 129 11.65 26.37 -24.40
N LEU A 130 10.72 26.10 -23.48
CA LEU A 130 9.48 25.37 -23.71
C LEU A 130 8.34 26.15 -23.06
N GLY A 131 7.51 26.77 -23.91
CA GLY A 131 6.35 27.55 -23.49
C GLY A 131 5.15 26.67 -23.19
N ILE A 132 4.58 26.80 -21.99
CA ILE A 132 3.36 26.06 -21.59
C ILE A 132 2.15 26.97 -21.69
N SER A 133 2.27 28.16 -21.10
CA SER A 133 1.19 29.14 -21.09
C SER A 133 1.79 30.52 -21.08
N GLU A 134 1.22 31.39 -21.92
CA GLU A 134 1.51 32.81 -21.93
C GLU A 134 0.43 33.56 -21.15
N PRO A 135 0.75 34.69 -20.50
CA PRO A 135 -0.25 35.48 -19.80
C PRO A 135 -1.25 36.02 -20.82
N TYR A 136 -2.50 35.57 -20.74
CA TYR A 136 -3.58 36.22 -21.47
C TYR A 136 -3.80 37.63 -20.89
N GLN A 137 -3.94 38.63 -21.75
CA GLN A 137 -4.03 40.03 -21.33
C GLN A 137 -5.37 40.38 -20.64
N PHE A 138 -6.37 39.50 -20.74
CA PHE A 138 -7.72 39.73 -20.24
C PHE A 138 -8.20 38.58 -19.34
N ASP A 139 -9.01 38.88 -18.33
CA ASP A 139 -9.57 37.89 -17.40
C ASP A 139 -10.87 37.27 -17.94
N THR A 140 -10.78 36.56 -19.07
CA THR A 140 -11.96 35.94 -19.71
C THR A 140 -12.36 34.61 -19.08
N PHE A 141 -11.50 34.04 -18.25
CA PHE A 141 -11.71 32.76 -17.58
C PHE A 141 -11.34 32.84 -16.11
N ARG A 142 -12.09 32.12 -15.27
CA ARG A 142 -11.82 32.00 -13.84
C ARG A 142 -12.00 30.55 -13.41
N VAL A 143 -11.00 30.04 -12.69
CA VAL A 143 -11.06 28.70 -12.10
C VAL A 143 -12.07 28.68 -10.96
N ASN A 144 -13.10 27.83 -11.05
CA ASN A 144 -14.07 27.64 -9.97
C ASN A 144 -13.57 26.63 -8.93
N ASN A 145 -13.00 25.52 -9.41
CA ASN A 145 -12.46 24.45 -8.58
C ASN A 145 -10.95 24.39 -8.75
N GLY A 146 -10.21 24.68 -7.69
CA GLY A 146 -8.76 24.55 -7.66
C GLY A 146 -8.29 23.10 -7.69
N GLY A 147 -7.05 22.89 -8.11
CA GLY A 147 -6.48 21.56 -8.30
C GLY A 147 -5.07 21.62 -8.87
N TYR A 148 -4.43 20.45 -8.97
CA TYR A 148 -3.09 20.35 -9.52
C TYR A 148 -3.10 20.23 -11.04
N VAL A 149 -2.18 20.94 -11.69
CA VAL A 149 -1.74 20.59 -13.03
C VAL A 149 -0.54 19.68 -12.90
N TYR A 150 -0.62 18.51 -13.51
CA TYR A 150 0.47 17.54 -13.63
C TYR A 150 1.18 17.79 -14.96
N LEU A 151 2.49 18.01 -14.93
CA LEU A 151 3.35 18.13 -16.11
C LEU A 151 4.36 17.00 -16.16
N HIS A 152 4.33 16.26 -17.26
CA HIS A 152 5.31 15.24 -17.59
C HIS A 152 6.27 15.83 -18.63
N VAL A 153 7.51 16.08 -18.23
CA VAL A 153 8.60 16.48 -19.11
C VAL A 153 9.14 15.22 -19.79
N LEU A 154 8.85 15.08 -21.07
CA LEU A 154 9.09 13.86 -21.85
C LEU A 154 10.46 13.86 -22.53
N SER A 155 10.96 15.05 -22.86
CA SER A 155 12.31 15.26 -23.40
C SER A 155 12.70 16.71 -23.14
N VAL A 156 13.91 16.92 -22.64
CA VAL A 156 14.52 18.25 -22.57
C VAL A 156 16.01 18.15 -22.90
N PRO A 157 16.59 19.17 -23.55
CA PRO A 157 18.02 19.32 -23.72
C PRO A 157 18.85 19.01 -22.47
N GLY A 158 19.78 18.06 -22.58
CA GLY A 158 20.70 17.72 -21.49
C GLY A 158 20.04 17.03 -20.28
N GLY A 159 18.79 16.58 -20.42
CA GLY A 159 18.04 15.93 -19.35
C GLY A 159 17.67 16.85 -18.17
N MET A 160 17.82 18.16 -18.33
CA MET A 160 17.60 19.12 -17.25
C MET A 160 16.87 20.37 -17.72
N VAL A 161 15.98 20.87 -16.87
CA VAL A 161 15.36 22.18 -17.02
C VAL A 161 16.23 23.21 -16.31
N LYS A 162 16.74 24.21 -17.05
CA LYS A 162 17.61 25.26 -16.51
C LYS A 162 16.85 26.15 -15.54
N THR A 163 15.65 26.58 -15.92
CA THR A 163 14.79 27.37 -15.03
C THR A 163 13.33 27.07 -15.31
N LEU A 164 12.55 26.86 -14.27
CA LEU A 164 11.11 26.81 -14.33
C LEU A 164 10.56 28.05 -13.64
N GLN A 165 9.65 28.74 -14.30
CA GLN A 165 8.94 29.87 -13.72
C GLN A 165 7.44 29.65 -13.82
N THR A 166 6.75 29.87 -12.70
CA THR A 166 5.30 29.95 -12.69
C THR A 166 4.86 31.31 -12.15
N ARG A 167 3.80 31.84 -12.75
CA ARG A 167 3.11 33.04 -12.31
C ARG A 167 1.61 32.78 -12.40
N MET A 168 0.91 33.02 -11.31
CA MET A 168 -0.55 32.93 -11.24
C MET A 168 -1.11 34.24 -10.69
N VAL A 169 -2.16 34.72 -11.32
CA VAL A 169 -2.96 35.85 -10.85
C VAL A 169 -4.29 35.27 -10.38
N VAL A 170 -4.61 35.47 -9.10
CA VAL A 170 -5.76 34.87 -8.43
C VAL A 170 -6.61 35.97 -7.83
N ASP A 171 -7.93 35.86 -7.90
CA ASP A 171 -8.82 36.77 -7.20
C ASP A 171 -8.53 36.81 -5.69
N GLU A 172 -8.22 37.98 -5.13
CA GLU A 172 -7.80 38.11 -3.72
C GLU A 172 -8.84 37.56 -2.74
N VAL A 173 -10.10 37.95 -2.92
CA VAL A 173 -11.19 37.59 -1.99
C VAL A 173 -11.38 36.08 -1.96
N CYS A 174 -11.42 35.45 -3.13
CA CYS A 174 -11.51 34.00 -3.23
C CYS A 174 -10.27 33.31 -2.67
N TYR A 175 -9.07 33.82 -2.94
CA TYR A 175 -7.83 33.21 -2.46
C TYR A 175 -7.75 33.21 -0.93
N ARG A 176 -8.02 34.36 -0.29
CA ARG A 176 -8.02 34.50 1.18
C ARG A 176 -9.07 33.60 1.82
N SER A 177 -10.28 33.58 1.25
CA SER A 177 -11.39 32.76 1.75
C SER A 177 -11.08 31.25 1.65
N TRP A 178 -10.55 30.81 0.50
CA TRP A 178 -10.10 29.44 0.31
C TRP A 178 -8.99 29.07 1.30
N TYR A 179 -7.92 29.87 1.37
CA TYR A 179 -6.74 29.56 2.17
C TYR A 179 -7.08 29.39 3.66
N ALA A 180 -7.97 30.23 4.21
CA ALA A 180 -8.41 30.14 5.60
C ALA A 180 -9.13 28.82 5.94
N HIS A 181 -9.74 28.18 4.95
CA HIS A 181 -10.52 26.94 5.10
C HIS A 181 -9.97 25.81 4.21
N ALA A 182 -8.69 25.91 3.83
CA ALA A 182 -8.07 24.93 2.96
C ALA A 182 -7.75 23.64 3.74
N GLN A 183 -7.95 22.51 3.09
CA GLN A 183 -7.46 21.22 3.55
C GLN A 183 -6.05 21.00 3.02
N TRP A 184 -5.14 20.70 3.94
CA TRP A 184 -3.73 20.50 3.67
C TRP A 184 -3.39 19.02 3.87
N ASP A 185 -2.50 18.49 3.02
CA ASP A 185 -1.88 17.19 3.22
C ASP A 185 -0.86 17.22 4.37
N ALA A 186 -0.30 16.05 4.69
CA ALA A 186 0.68 15.91 5.77
C ALA A 186 1.99 16.71 5.52
N GLN A 187 2.23 17.12 4.27
CA GLN A 187 3.38 17.91 3.85
C GLN A 187 3.05 19.39 3.74
N GLY A 188 1.86 19.84 4.13
CA GLY A 188 1.47 21.25 4.07
C GLY A 188 1.10 21.76 2.67
N ASN A 189 0.85 20.88 1.70
CA ASN A 189 0.34 21.24 0.38
C ASN A 189 -1.18 21.06 0.30
N PRO A 190 -1.91 21.72 -0.63
CA PRO A 190 -3.33 21.49 -0.80
C PRO A 190 -3.62 19.99 -1.03
N ASP A 191 -4.55 19.41 -0.27
CA ASP A 191 -4.88 17.99 -0.37
C ASP A 191 -5.47 17.68 -1.75
N GLU A 192 -4.85 16.76 -2.48
CA GLU A 192 -5.30 16.40 -3.83
C GLU A 192 -6.61 15.62 -3.88
N ASN A 193 -7.11 15.16 -2.73
CA ASN A 193 -8.40 14.46 -2.60
C ASN A 193 -9.53 15.38 -2.14
N ALA A 194 -9.21 16.65 -1.83
CA ALA A 194 -10.18 17.65 -1.49
C ALA A 194 -10.64 18.43 -2.74
N THR A 195 -11.91 18.80 -2.77
CA THR A 195 -12.44 19.79 -3.72
C THR A 195 -12.14 21.18 -3.19
N HIS A 196 -11.36 21.97 -3.92
CA HIS A 196 -10.96 23.32 -3.51
C HIS A 196 -11.83 24.37 -4.18
N THR A 197 -12.62 25.12 -3.42
CA THR A 197 -13.47 26.21 -3.94
C THR A 197 -13.13 27.53 -3.25
N CYS A 198 -13.66 28.65 -3.73
CA CYS A 198 -13.50 29.93 -3.04
C CYS A 198 -14.02 29.92 -1.59
N ALA A 199 -14.95 29.03 -1.23
CA ALA A 199 -15.48 28.92 0.12
C ALA A 199 -14.58 28.08 1.06
N GLY A 200 -13.53 27.45 0.53
CA GLY A 200 -12.71 26.49 1.27
C GLY A 200 -12.62 25.13 0.58
N SER A 201 -11.98 24.19 1.25
CA SER A 201 -11.85 22.81 0.79
C SER A 201 -12.94 21.93 1.39
N THR A 202 -13.56 21.12 0.54
CA THR A 202 -14.55 20.10 0.96
C THR A 202 -14.14 18.74 0.41
N GLY A 203 -14.12 17.73 1.28
CA GLY A 203 -13.66 16.39 0.95
C GLY A 203 -13.15 15.71 2.21
N THR A 204 -13.14 14.38 2.23
CA THR A 204 -12.50 13.62 3.30
C THR A 204 -11.02 13.51 2.97
N THR A 205 -10.13 14.01 3.83
CA THR A 205 -8.73 13.59 3.85
C THR A 205 -8.72 12.06 3.78
N ALA A 206 -8.02 11.48 2.80
CA ALA A 206 -7.85 10.04 2.74
C ALA A 206 -7.38 9.58 4.14
N PRO A 207 -8.11 8.68 4.81
CA PRO A 207 -7.79 8.35 6.18
C PRO A 207 -6.37 7.79 6.26
N ALA A 208 -5.67 8.09 7.36
CA ALA A 208 -4.32 7.55 7.55
C ALA A 208 -4.37 6.02 7.56
N LEU A 209 -3.43 5.36 6.86
CA LEU A 209 -3.36 3.90 6.83
C LEU A 209 -3.12 3.36 8.25
N THR A 210 -4.13 2.72 8.83
CA THR A 210 -4.00 2.11 10.16
C THR A 210 -3.58 0.65 10.06
N GLY A 211 -3.98 -0.04 8.99
CA GLY A 211 -3.67 -1.45 8.73
C GLY A 211 -3.86 -1.85 7.27
N ILE A 212 -3.74 -3.16 7.01
CA ILE A 212 -4.01 -3.75 5.69
C ILE A 212 -4.85 -5.02 5.86
N THR A 213 -5.68 -5.33 4.87
CA THR A 213 -6.49 -6.56 4.82
C THR A 213 -6.10 -7.41 3.61
N LEU A 214 -6.16 -8.74 3.78
CA LEU A 214 -5.86 -9.71 2.74
C LEU A 214 -7.13 -10.44 2.31
N SER A 215 -7.26 -10.69 1.01
CA SER A 215 -8.32 -11.51 0.43
C SER A 215 -7.75 -12.41 -0.67
N PRO A 216 -7.62 -13.72 -0.44
CA PRO A 216 -7.94 -14.44 0.78
C PRO A 216 -6.86 -14.29 1.88
N THR A 217 -7.19 -14.65 3.13
CA THR A 217 -6.25 -14.76 4.27
C THR A 217 -5.62 -16.16 4.38
N THR A 218 -6.17 -17.13 3.66
CA THR A 218 -5.70 -18.52 3.58
C THR A 218 -5.76 -19.03 2.16
N TRP A 219 -4.73 -19.73 1.69
CA TRP A 219 -4.75 -20.47 0.44
C TRP A 219 -4.46 -21.95 0.68
N ASN A 220 -5.27 -22.80 0.05
CA ASN A 220 -5.15 -24.24 0.11
C ASN A 220 -5.00 -24.78 -1.31
N GLY A 221 -3.83 -25.37 -1.59
CA GLY A 221 -3.53 -25.90 -2.92
C GLY A 221 -4.38 -27.11 -3.34
N THR A 222 -5.13 -27.72 -2.42
CA THR A 222 -6.05 -28.83 -2.72
C THR A 222 -7.41 -28.32 -3.17
N THR A 223 -7.97 -27.33 -2.49
CA THR A 223 -9.34 -26.83 -2.75
C THR A 223 -9.38 -25.62 -3.68
N ASN A 224 -8.33 -24.78 -3.65
CA ASN A 224 -8.30 -23.49 -4.33
C ASN A 224 -7.10 -23.35 -5.28
N ALA A 225 -6.61 -24.47 -5.83
CA ALA A 225 -5.43 -24.52 -6.71
C ALA A 225 -5.49 -23.53 -7.89
N ALA A 226 -6.69 -23.28 -8.43
CA ALA A 226 -6.92 -22.37 -9.55
C ALA A 226 -6.91 -20.88 -9.14
N ASN A 227 -7.14 -20.56 -7.87
CA ASN A 227 -7.16 -19.19 -7.37
C ASN A 227 -5.86 -18.91 -6.62
N THR A 228 -4.84 -18.49 -7.34
CA THR A 228 -3.50 -18.22 -6.80
C THR A 228 -3.28 -16.74 -6.45
N THR A 229 -4.29 -15.88 -6.58
CA THR A 229 -4.13 -14.44 -6.38
C THR A 229 -4.59 -14.02 -5.00
N VAL A 230 -3.75 -13.25 -4.31
CA VAL A 230 -4.05 -12.60 -3.03
C VAL A 230 -4.13 -11.11 -3.27
N THR A 231 -5.27 -10.52 -2.90
CA THR A 231 -5.51 -9.09 -2.91
C THR A 231 -5.19 -8.49 -1.55
N VAL A 232 -4.47 -7.38 -1.55
CA VAL A 232 -4.20 -6.53 -0.39
C VAL A 232 -5.02 -5.25 -0.56
N LYS A 233 -5.73 -4.84 0.50
CA LYS A 233 -6.44 -3.56 0.55
C LYS A 233 -6.03 -2.74 1.78
N PRO A 234 -6.06 -1.41 1.69
CA PRO A 234 -5.81 -0.54 2.84
C PRO A 234 -6.97 -0.60 3.84
N GLU A 235 -6.64 -0.47 5.12
CA GLU A 235 -7.60 -0.28 6.22
C GLU A 235 -7.27 1.03 6.95
N PRO A 236 -8.24 1.94 7.14
CA PRO A 236 -9.61 1.90 6.61
C PRO A 236 -9.68 2.07 5.09
N ALA A 237 -10.79 1.63 4.49
CA ALA A 237 -11.04 1.80 3.07
C ALA A 237 -10.95 3.29 2.67
N GLY A 238 -10.17 3.58 1.63
CA GLY A 238 -9.90 4.96 1.17
C GLY A 238 -8.53 5.51 1.61
N ALA A 239 -7.82 4.84 2.54
CA ALA A 239 -6.41 5.15 2.80
C ALA A 239 -5.53 4.77 1.60
N THR A 240 -4.40 5.46 1.42
CA THR A 240 -3.44 5.14 0.35
C THR A 240 -2.53 4.00 0.78
N LEU A 241 -2.42 2.97 -0.06
CA LEU A 241 -1.55 1.82 0.13
C LEU A 241 -0.14 2.14 -0.43
N PRO A 242 0.91 2.13 0.40
CA PRO A 242 2.29 2.26 -0.06
C PRO A 242 2.77 0.96 -0.73
N THR A 243 3.99 0.96 -1.28
CA THR A 243 4.58 -0.23 -1.91
C THR A 243 4.58 -1.41 -0.95
N CYS A 244 4.00 -2.53 -1.40
CA CYS A 244 3.92 -3.76 -0.62
C CYS A 244 5.05 -4.73 -1.01
N THR A 245 5.61 -5.39 -0.01
CA THR A 245 6.60 -6.47 -0.19
C THR A 245 6.11 -7.73 0.52
N ALA A 246 6.53 -8.89 0.03
CA ALA A 246 6.20 -10.18 0.63
C ALA A 246 7.45 -10.88 1.15
N THR A 247 7.31 -11.58 2.27
CA THR A 247 8.38 -12.40 2.86
C THR A 247 7.81 -13.74 3.33
N PRO A 248 8.40 -14.88 2.94
CA PRO A 248 9.56 -15.01 2.05
C PRO A 248 9.18 -14.88 0.56
N THR A 249 10.11 -14.36 -0.25
CA THR A 249 9.89 -14.03 -1.67
C THR A 249 9.74 -15.24 -2.59
N ASN A 250 10.13 -16.43 -2.13
CA ASN A 250 9.98 -17.68 -2.87
C ASN A 250 8.56 -18.26 -2.82
N LEU A 251 7.64 -17.68 -2.04
CA LEU A 251 6.26 -18.16 -1.92
C LEU A 251 5.24 -17.26 -2.64
N LEU A 252 5.54 -15.98 -2.77
CA LEU A 252 4.67 -14.96 -3.35
C LEU A 252 5.46 -14.09 -4.34
N THR A 253 4.90 -13.92 -5.54
CA THR A 253 5.39 -12.97 -6.54
C THR A 253 4.51 -11.73 -6.52
N ALA A 254 5.11 -10.54 -6.48
CA ALA A 254 4.36 -9.29 -6.60
C ALA A 254 3.69 -9.20 -7.98
N GLY A 255 2.42 -8.82 -7.99
CA GLY A 255 1.61 -8.60 -9.18
C GLY A 255 1.23 -7.14 -9.36
N ALA A 256 0.05 -6.88 -9.92
CA ALA A 256 -0.46 -5.53 -10.14
C ALA A 256 -0.64 -4.77 -8.81
N ALA A 257 -0.23 -3.50 -8.79
CA ALA A 257 -0.38 -2.63 -7.62
C ALA A 257 -0.88 -1.23 -8.02
N SER A 258 -1.72 -0.65 -7.17
CA SER A 258 -2.27 0.70 -7.24
C SER A 258 -2.30 1.31 -5.83
N ALA A 259 -2.63 2.61 -5.76
CA ALA A 259 -2.79 3.34 -4.50
C ALA A 259 -3.89 2.75 -3.58
N THR A 260 -4.78 1.89 -4.08
CA THR A 260 -5.91 1.35 -3.31
C THR A 260 -5.92 -0.17 -3.23
N GLN A 261 -4.98 -0.85 -3.91
CA GLN A 261 -4.93 -2.31 -3.96
C GLN A 261 -3.55 -2.80 -4.39
N ALA A 262 -3.05 -3.88 -3.78
CA ALA A 262 -1.92 -4.64 -4.33
C ALA A 262 -2.32 -6.11 -4.55
N GLN A 263 -1.67 -6.78 -5.49
CA GLN A 263 -1.88 -8.20 -5.76
C GLN A 263 -0.58 -8.98 -5.63
N PHE A 264 -0.68 -10.19 -5.11
CA PHE A 264 0.40 -11.17 -5.07
C PHE A 264 -0.09 -12.47 -5.67
N SER A 265 0.74 -13.11 -6.48
CA SER A 265 0.51 -14.45 -7.00
C SER A 265 1.27 -15.47 -6.15
N ILE A 266 0.56 -16.47 -5.67
CA ILE A 266 1.11 -17.60 -4.93
C ILE A 266 1.87 -18.49 -5.91
N ILE A 267 3.03 -19.00 -5.47
CA ILE A 267 3.82 -20.01 -6.18
C ILE A 267 3.48 -21.39 -5.57
N PRO A 268 2.51 -22.16 -6.12
CA PRO A 268 1.98 -23.36 -5.46
C PRO A 268 3.05 -24.42 -5.20
N THR A 269 3.98 -24.57 -6.13
CA THR A 269 5.07 -25.57 -6.08
C THR A 269 6.10 -25.28 -4.99
N ALA A 270 6.21 -24.04 -4.53
CA ALA A 270 7.12 -23.65 -3.46
C ALA A 270 6.53 -23.90 -2.06
N VAL A 271 5.22 -24.11 -1.96
CA VAL A 271 4.55 -24.43 -0.70
C VAL A 271 4.70 -25.94 -0.43
N THR A 272 5.68 -26.29 0.41
CA THR A 272 6.03 -27.69 0.72
C THR A 272 5.57 -28.13 2.11
N ALA A 273 5.23 -27.19 2.99
CA ALA A 273 4.81 -27.45 4.37
C ALA A 273 3.44 -26.84 4.68
N VAL A 274 2.71 -27.49 5.58
CA VAL A 274 1.41 -27.02 6.06
C VAL A 274 1.60 -25.82 6.99
N ASN A 275 0.63 -24.89 6.97
CA ASN A 275 0.66 -23.66 7.75
C ASN A 275 1.87 -22.77 7.47
N THR A 276 2.40 -22.83 6.24
CA THR A 276 3.48 -21.93 5.83
C THR A 276 2.96 -20.50 5.83
N LYS A 277 3.61 -19.60 6.56
CA LYS A 277 3.20 -18.18 6.63
C LYS A 277 3.99 -17.35 5.64
N ALA A 278 3.27 -16.56 4.84
CA ALA A 278 3.84 -15.46 4.07
C ALA A 278 3.34 -14.15 4.67
N THR A 279 4.26 -13.24 4.99
CA THR A 279 3.94 -11.92 5.54
C THR A 279 4.04 -10.90 4.43
N ILE A 280 3.00 -10.08 4.29
CA ILE A 280 2.96 -8.95 3.38
C ILE A 280 3.12 -7.68 4.23
N ASN A 281 4.05 -6.81 3.85
CA ASN A 281 4.32 -5.53 4.49
C ASN A 281 4.09 -4.39 3.49
N CYS A 282 3.21 -3.46 3.82
CA CYS A 282 3.00 -2.22 3.07
C CYS A 282 3.27 -1.04 4.00
N GLY A 283 4.43 -0.39 3.84
CA GLY A 283 4.80 0.81 4.61
C GLY A 283 4.81 0.64 6.13
N GLY A 284 5.23 -0.53 6.61
CA GLY A 284 5.29 -0.86 8.03
C GLY A 284 4.01 -1.49 8.59
N LYS A 285 2.94 -1.60 7.79
CA LYS A 285 1.73 -2.35 8.15
C LYS A 285 1.82 -3.77 7.60
N THR A 286 1.63 -4.76 8.45
CA THR A 286 1.83 -6.17 8.09
C THR A 286 0.56 -6.99 8.22
N ALA A 287 0.36 -7.94 7.32
CA ALA A 287 -0.63 -9.00 7.43
C ALA A 287 -0.04 -10.34 6.97
N SER A 288 -0.49 -11.44 7.57
CA SER A 288 0.00 -12.78 7.25
C SER A 288 -1.02 -13.59 6.47
N LEU A 289 -0.58 -14.16 5.37
CA LEU A 289 -1.28 -15.17 4.57
C LEU A 289 -0.81 -16.55 5.02
N THR A 290 -1.76 -17.46 5.27
CA THR A 290 -1.43 -18.87 5.57
C THR A 290 -1.59 -19.73 4.32
N LEU A 291 -0.55 -20.50 3.99
CA LEU A 291 -0.47 -21.33 2.80
C LEU A 291 -0.44 -22.82 3.18
N GLN A 292 -1.17 -23.63 2.42
CA GLN A 292 -1.17 -25.08 2.54
C GLN A 292 -0.85 -25.74 1.19
N PRO A 293 0.03 -26.76 1.15
CA PRO A 293 0.44 -27.43 -0.08
C PRO A 293 -0.76 -28.07 -0.80
N ALA A 294 -0.62 -28.24 -2.11
CA ALA A 294 -1.60 -28.96 -2.94
C ALA A 294 -1.55 -30.49 -2.78
N ASN A 295 -0.54 -31.01 -2.09
CA ASN A 295 -0.24 -32.43 -2.08
C ASN A 295 -0.91 -33.14 -0.89
N ALA A 296 -1.64 -34.21 -1.18
CA ALA A 296 -2.18 -35.15 -0.19
C ALA A 296 -1.08 -35.90 0.58
N ASP A 297 0.17 -35.84 0.10
CA ASP A 297 1.33 -36.55 0.64
C ASP A 297 2.11 -35.75 1.71
N VAL A 298 1.56 -34.67 2.25
CA VAL A 298 2.21 -33.87 3.30
C VAL A 298 1.45 -34.05 4.62
N VAL A 299 2.20 -34.16 5.72
CA VAL A 299 1.66 -34.21 7.08
C VAL A 299 0.84 -32.95 7.35
N GLN A 300 -0.43 -33.10 7.72
CA GLN A 300 -1.39 -31.99 7.83
C GLN A 300 -2.37 -32.16 8.99
N ILE A 301 -2.96 -31.04 9.42
CA ILE A 301 -4.07 -31.01 10.36
C ILE A 301 -5.36 -30.79 9.57
N LYS A 302 -6.35 -31.68 9.73
CA LYS A 302 -7.69 -31.57 9.14
C LYS A 302 -8.77 -31.48 10.21
N ASP A 303 -9.97 -31.11 9.78
CA ASP A 303 -11.20 -31.12 10.58
C ASP A 303 -11.07 -30.32 11.89
N ASN A 304 -10.31 -29.22 11.87
CA ASN A 304 -10.03 -28.39 13.04
C ASN A 304 -11.27 -27.58 13.46
N LEU A 305 -12.14 -28.21 14.22
CA LEU A 305 -13.42 -27.67 14.67
C LEU A 305 -13.38 -27.52 16.20
N PRO A 306 -12.96 -26.35 16.71
CA PRO A 306 -13.01 -26.09 18.14
C PRO A 306 -14.47 -26.06 18.61
N SER A 307 -14.77 -26.74 19.70
CA SER A 307 -16.06 -26.71 20.36
C SER A 307 -15.92 -26.26 21.81
N VAL A 308 -17.04 -26.07 22.51
CA VAL A 308 -17.07 -25.85 23.95
C VAL A 308 -17.80 -27.01 24.62
N ASP A 309 -17.31 -27.44 25.79
CA ASP A 309 -18.05 -28.39 26.63
C ASP A 309 -19.20 -27.68 27.38
N LEU A 310 -19.97 -28.44 28.16
CA LEU A 310 -21.08 -27.93 28.96
C LEU A 310 -20.64 -26.91 30.03
N SER A 311 -19.35 -26.88 30.38
CA SER A 311 -18.77 -25.93 31.33
C SER A 311 -18.16 -24.70 30.64
N GLY A 312 -18.26 -24.60 29.32
CA GLY A 312 -17.68 -23.50 28.52
C GLY A 312 -16.18 -23.65 28.27
N ASN A 313 -15.57 -24.80 28.59
CA ASN A 313 -14.17 -25.05 28.31
C ASN A 313 -13.95 -25.35 26.83
N LEU A 314 -12.82 -24.89 26.30
CA LEU A 314 -12.43 -25.19 24.93
C LEU A 314 -12.12 -26.68 24.77
N VAL A 315 -12.69 -27.31 23.74
CA VAL A 315 -12.36 -28.66 23.30
C VAL A 315 -11.85 -28.58 21.87
N LEU A 316 -10.62 -29.05 21.66
CA LEU A 316 -10.03 -29.13 20.33
C LEU A 316 -10.37 -30.48 19.70
N ASN A 317 -10.95 -30.43 18.50
CA ASN A 317 -11.21 -31.59 17.66
C ASN A 317 -10.49 -31.38 16.33
N PHE A 318 -9.50 -32.21 16.04
CA PHE A 318 -8.81 -32.20 14.76
C PHE A 318 -8.21 -33.58 14.44
N LYS A 319 -7.75 -33.77 13.21
CA LYS A 319 -7.05 -34.98 12.76
C LYS A 319 -5.65 -34.64 12.30
N LEU A 320 -4.66 -35.36 12.81
CA LEU A 320 -3.34 -35.42 12.21
C LEU A 320 -3.37 -36.45 11.07
N VAL A 321 -3.20 -35.99 9.85
CA VAL A 321 -3.10 -36.84 8.66
C VAL A 321 -1.63 -36.89 8.23
N ARG A 322 -1.08 -38.09 8.08
CA ARG A 322 0.31 -38.35 7.68
C ARG A 322 0.34 -39.29 6.46
N PRO A 323 1.20 -39.04 5.47
CA PRO A 323 1.38 -39.96 4.36
C PRO A 323 1.99 -41.27 4.87
N ALA A 324 1.71 -42.38 4.17
CA ALA A 324 2.24 -43.69 4.57
C ALA A 324 3.78 -43.67 4.69
N ALA A 325 4.46 -42.97 3.78
CA ALA A 325 5.93 -42.83 3.78
C ALA A 325 6.49 -42.16 5.06
N ASP A 326 5.75 -41.27 5.72
CA ASP A 326 6.19 -40.62 6.98
C ASP A 326 6.08 -41.58 8.18
N ILE A 327 5.28 -42.64 8.06
CA ILE A 327 5.00 -43.60 9.13
C ILE A 327 5.87 -44.86 9.01
N VAL A 328 6.30 -45.21 7.79
CA VAL A 328 7.09 -46.43 7.54
C VAL A 328 8.32 -46.47 8.47
N GLY A 329 8.44 -47.56 9.22
CA GLY A 329 9.54 -47.78 10.17
C GLY A 329 9.38 -47.11 11.54
N LYS A 330 8.37 -46.26 11.75
CA LYS A 330 8.14 -45.61 13.05
C LYS A 330 7.32 -46.50 13.96
N THR A 331 7.78 -46.67 15.19
CA THR A 331 7.15 -47.56 16.18
C THR A 331 6.29 -46.80 17.19
N LYS A 332 6.61 -45.53 17.47
CA LYS A 332 5.94 -44.69 18.48
C LYS A 332 5.94 -43.22 18.07
N THR A 333 4.80 -42.56 18.25
CA THR A 333 4.62 -41.11 18.12
C THR A 333 4.16 -40.53 19.45
N SER A 334 4.73 -39.40 19.86
CA SER A 334 4.24 -38.60 20.98
C SER A 334 3.70 -37.26 20.47
N PHE A 335 2.77 -36.66 21.20
CA PHE A 335 2.04 -35.46 20.82
C PHE A 335 2.15 -34.39 21.90
N TRP A 336 2.28 -33.13 21.50
CA TRP A 336 2.34 -31.97 22.37
C TRP A 336 1.25 -30.97 21.98
N LEU A 337 0.62 -30.39 23.00
CA LEU A 337 -0.24 -29.24 22.89
C LEU A 337 0.34 -28.15 23.77
N ALA A 338 0.55 -26.96 23.22
CA ALA A 338 1.16 -25.86 23.93
C ALA A 338 0.30 -24.60 23.84
N ALA A 339 0.05 -23.95 24.96
CA ALA A 339 -0.55 -22.64 25.04
C ALA A 339 0.55 -21.59 25.07
N ARG A 340 0.53 -20.70 24.06
CA ARG A 340 1.38 -19.52 24.00
C ARG A 340 0.55 -18.32 24.45
N ILE A 341 1.03 -17.64 25.49
CA ILE A 341 0.54 -16.31 25.86
C ILE A 341 1.52 -15.30 25.25
N PRO A 342 1.10 -14.55 24.22
CA PRO A 342 1.96 -13.58 23.56
C PRO A 342 2.30 -12.39 24.46
N THR A 343 3.44 -11.75 24.19
CA THR A 343 3.95 -10.55 24.90
C THR A 343 2.98 -9.36 24.95
N ASP A 344 2.01 -9.28 24.04
CA ASP A 344 0.96 -8.25 24.05
C ASP A 344 -0.14 -8.53 25.10
N GLY A 345 -0.12 -9.71 25.74
CA GLY A 345 -1.01 -10.12 26.81
C GLY A 345 -0.65 -9.52 28.17
N PHE A 346 -0.72 -8.20 28.30
CA PHE A 346 -0.79 -7.35 29.52
C PHE A 346 0.25 -7.51 30.67
N PHE A 347 0.93 -8.64 30.85
CA PHE A 347 1.72 -8.95 32.06
C PHE A 347 3.12 -9.51 31.82
N PHE A 348 3.45 -9.99 30.61
CA PHE A 348 4.71 -10.68 30.35
C PHE A 348 5.62 -9.92 29.39
N THR A 349 6.90 -9.80 29.73
CA THR A 349 7.92 -9.18 28.87
C THR A 349 8.44 -10.11 27.76
N GLN A 350 8.06 -11.39 27.80
CA GLN A 350 8.38 -12.41 26.81
C GLN A 350 7.22 -13.40 26.70
N ASP A 351 7.10 -14.08 25.56
CA ASP A 351 6.06 -15.09 25.35
C ASP A 351 6.17 -16.19 26.40
N GLN A 352 5.05 -16.52 27.03
CA GLN A 352 4.98 -17.63 27.98
C GLN A 352 4.43 -18.87 27.29
N TRP A 353 5.05 -20.01 27.56
CA TRP A 353 4.69 -21.30 26.98
C TRP A 353 4.33 -22.29 28.09
N PHE A 354 3.09 -22.77 28.03
CA PHE A 354 2.59 -23.84 28.88
C PHE A 354 2.24 -25.03 28.00
N PHE A 355 2.43 -26.23 28.51
CA PHE A 355 2.18 -27.46 27.79
C PHE A 355 1.12 -28.26 28.54
N LEU A 356 0.17 -28.81 27.78
CA LEU A 356 -0.87 -29.66 28.32
C LEU A 356 -0.30 -31.07 28.52
N THR A 357 -0.20 -31.49 29.77
CA THR A 357 0.10 -32.87 30.17
C THR A 357 -1.21 -33.64 30.36
N PRO A 358 -1.16 -34.98 30.57
CA PRO A 358 -2.36 -35.74 30.91
C PRO A 358 -3.09 -35.24 32.17
N ASN A 359 -2.39 -34.52 33.05
CA ASN A 359 -2.90 -34.13 34.36
C ASN A 359 -3.16 -32.63 34.49
N ALA A 360 -2.34 -31.78 33.87
CA ALA A 360 -2.41 -30.34 34.07
C ALA A 360 -1.69 -29.54 32.96
N TRP A 361 -1.81 -28.21 33.03
CA TRP A 361 -0.94 -27.30 32.31
C TRP A 361 0.36 -27.07 33.07
N GLU A 362 1.49 -27.30 32.42
CA GLU A 362 2.81 -27.21 33.04
C GLU A 362 3.75 -26.34 32.18
N GLN A 363 4.57 -25.53 32.83
CA GLN A 363 5.65 -24.83 32.13
C GLN A 363 6.81 -25.81 31.91
N MET A 364 7.38 -25.83 30.69
CA MET A 364 8.50 -26.70 30.41
C MET A 364 9.74 -26.24 31.20
N ILE A 365 10.21 -27.10 32.10
CA ILE A 365 11.52 -26.98 32.73
C ILE A 365 12.46 -27.91 31.97
N LEU A 366 13.36 -27.33 31.18
CA LEU A 366 14.42 -28.08 30.47
C LEU A 366 15.20 -28.96 31.46
N PRO A 367 15.68 -30.15 31.05
CA PRO A 367 15.95 -30.55 29.66
C PRO A 367 15.06 -31.64 29.06
N ASN A 368 13.99 -32.10 29.73
CA ASN A 368 13.25 -33.29 29.27
C ASN A 368 11.86 -32.94 28.67
N PRO A 369 11.76 -32.73 27.35
CA PRO A 369 10.50 -32.37 26.69
C PRO A 369 9.43 -33.48 26.73
N SER A 370 9.82 -34.73 26.99
CA SER A 370 8.89 -35.85 27.11
C SER A 370 8.01 -35.77 28.36
N LEU A 371 8.42 -35.02 29.40
CA LEU A 371 7.62 -34.83 30.61
C LEU A 371 6.36 -34.02 30.36
N VAL A 372 6.38 -33.16 29.34
CA VAL A 372 5.28 -32.25 29.01
C VAL A 372 4.50 -32.67 27.75
N ALA A 373 4.63 -33.94 27.36
CA ALA A 373 3.87 -34.50 26.24
C ALA A 373 2.42 -34.77 26.67
N TYR A 374 1.46 -34.33 25.85
CA TYR A 374 0.03 -34.56 26.07
C TYR A 374 -0.32 -36.06 25.95
N LYS A 375 0.26 -36.74 24.96
CA LYS A 375 0.12 -38.19 24.76
C LYS A 375 1.46 -38.77 24.32
N THR A 376 1.92 -39.79 25.01
CA THR A 376 3.20 -40.45 24.70
C THR A 376 3.01 -41.82 24.07
N ASN A 377 3.99 -42.28 23.30
CA ASN A 377 4.11 -43.66 22.84
C ASN A 377 2.88 -44.20 22.07
N GLN A 378 2.21 -43.34 21.32
CA GLN A 378 1.05 -43.71 20.51
C GLN A 378 1.50 -44.48 19.27
N THR A 379 0.70 -45.46 18.85
CA THR A 379 0.96 -46.18 17.60
C THR A 379 0.82 -45.23 16.41
N PRO A 380 1.84 -45.10 15.54
CA PRO A 380 1.74 -44.25 14.37
C PRO A 380 0.64 -44.71 13.40
N LYS A 381 -0.18 -43.76 12.92
CA LYS A 381 -1.29 -43.99 11.97
C LYS A 381 -1.31 -42.88 10.91
N THR A 382 -1.82 -43.23 9.72
CA THR A 382 -2.07 -42.31 8.60
C THR A 382 -3.09 -41.25 8.97
N GLU A 383 -4.07 -41.59 9.80
CA GLU A 383 -4.96 -40.62 10.43
C GLU A 383 -5.02 -40.87 11.94
N THR A 384 -4.76 -39.81 12.70
CA THR A 384 -4.88 -39.82 14.16
C THR A 384 -5.85 -38.72 14.57
N ALA A 385 -7.05 -39.12 14.99
CA ALA A 385 -8.02 -38.20 15.57
C ALA A 385 -7.57 -37.77 16.97
N LEU A 386 -7.59 -36.46 17.20
CA LEU A 386 -7.22 -35.83 18.46
C LEU A 386 -8.42 -35.04 18.96
N VAL A 387 -9.02 -35.56 20.02
CA VAL A 387 -10.00 -34.86 20.86
C VAL A 387 -9.29 -34.52 22.15
N SER A 388 -9.17 -33.23 22.43
CA SER A 388 -8.39 -32.74 23.57
C SER A 388 -9.17 -31.67 24.32
N PRO A 389 -9.73 -31.99 25.51
CA PRO A 389 -10.27 -30.98 26.39
C PRO A 389 -9.09 -30.15 26.93
N ILE A 390 -9.12 -28.85 26.68
CA ILE A 390 -8.09 -27.92 27.13
C ILE A 390 -8.24 -27.63 28.63
N ASN A 391 -9.41 -27.95 29.21
CA ASN A 391 -9.76 -27.72 30.62
C ASN A 391 -9.60 -26.25 31.03
N LEU A 392 -9.77 -25.33 30.06
CA LEU A 392 -9.75 -23.89 30.27
C LEU A 392 -10.95 -23.26 29.54
N PRO A 393 -11.66 -22.30 30.18
CA PRO A 393 -12.76 -21.57 29.54
C PRO A 393 -12.31 -20.88 28.26
N LYS A 394 -13.08 -21.04 27.17
CA LYS A 394 -12.78 -20.37 25.89
C LYS A 394 -12.71 -18.84 26.05
N SER A 395 -13.58 -18.27 26.89
CA SER A 395 -13.61 -16.83 27.19
C SER A 395 -12.28 -16.33 27.76
N LEU A 396 -11.72 -17.06 28.72
CA LEU A 396 -10.44 -16.72 29.36
C LEU A 396 -9.30 -16.77 28.34
N LEU A 397 -9.24 -17.81 27.52
CA LEU A 397 -8.22 -17.93 26.49
C LEU A 397 -8.27 -16.78 25.48
N THR A 398 -9.47 -16.32 25.12
CA THR A 398 -9.66 -15.16 24.25
C THR A 398 -9.19 -13.86 24.90
N GLU A 399 -9.50 -13.64 26.18
CA GLU A 399 -9.12 -12.44 26.95
C GLU A 399 -7.59 -12.26 27.00
N PHE A 400 -6.86 -13.35 27.16
CA PHE A 400 -5.38 -13.35 27.22
C PHE A 400 -4.70 -13.55 25.84
N ASN A 401 -5.45 -13.47 24.74
CA ASN A 401 -4.94 -13.68 23.37
C ASN A 401 -4.16 -15.00 23.20
N VAL A 402 -4.57 -16.05 23.91
CA VAL A 402 -3.85 -17.33 23.91
C VAL A 402 -3.90 -17.97 22.52
N GLU A 403 -2.77 -18.50 22.06
CA GLU A 403 -2.69 -19.36 20.89
C GLU A 403 -2.40 -20.80 21.35
N ILE A 404 -3.17 -21.78 20.89
CA ILE A 404 -2.84 -23.20 21.10
C ILE A 404 -2.09 -23.72 19.87
N HIS A 405 -0.91 -24.29 20.12
CA HIS A 405 -0.01 -24.89 19.14
C HIS A 405 0.00 -26.41 19.28
N PHE A 406 0.25 -27.12 18.18
CA PHE A 406 0.38 -28.57 18.16
C PHE A 406 1.72 -29.00 17.57
N GLY A 407 2.28 -30.08 18.10
CA GLY A 407 3.45 -30.73 17.52
C GLY A 407 3.50 -32.21 17.86
N TYR A 408 4.36 -32.93 17.16
CA TYR A 408 4.58 -34.36 17.39
C TYR A 408 6.06 -34.74 17.24
N MET A 409 6.42 -35.91 17.76
CA MET A 409 7.76 -36.45 17.65
C MET A 409 7.67 -37.98 17.61
N ASP A 410 8.32 -38.59 16.63
CA ASP A 410 8.48 -40.05 16.59
C ASP A 410 9.73 -40.46 17.37
N ALA A 411 9.78 -41.71 17.86
CA ALA A 411 10.87 -42.20 18.73
C ALA A 411 12.30 -42.00 18.18
N GLU A 412 12.45 -41.89 16.86
CA GLU A 412 13.73 -41.76 16.16
C GLU A 412 13.86 -40.43 15.41
N GLY A 413 12.88 -39.53 15.57
CA GLY A 413 12.75 -38.31 14.79
C GLY A 413 12.98 -37.04 15.61
N GLY A 414 13.26 -35.94 14.91
CA GLY A 414 13.19 -34.61 15.51
C GLY A 414 11.75 -34.17 15.74
N PHE A 415 11.55 -33.24 16.67
CA PHE A 415 10.24 -32.63 16.92
C PHE A 415 9.70 -31.91 15.67
N LYS A 416 8.44 -32.17 15.33
CA LYS A 416 7.71 -31.55 14.22
C LYS A 416 6.68 -30.59 14.78
N ASN A 417 6.93 -29.30 14.59
CA ASN A 417 5.98 -28.24 14.94
C ASN A 417 4.95 -28.08 13.81
N MET A 418 3.66 -28.22 14.14
CA MET A 418 2.56 -28.07 13.18
C MET A 418 1.90 -26.68 13.24
N GLY A 419 2.34 -25.83 14.17
CA GLY A 419 1.86 -24.48 14.35
C GLY A 419 0.55 -24.39 15.13
N VAL A 420 -0.15 -23.27 14.95
CA VAL A 420 -1.38 -22.91 15.67
C VAL A 420 -2.54 -23.79 15.22
N VAL A 421 -3.16 -24.47 16.17
CA VAL A 421 -4.42 -25.21 16.01
C VAL A 421 -5.63 -24.45 16.55
N TRP A 422 -5.41 -23.43 17.38
CA TRP A 422 -6.48 -22.54 17.81
C TRP A 422 -5.95 -21.16 18.20
N LYS A 423 -6.70 -20.12 17.89
CA LYS A 423 -6.50 -18.74 18.35
C LYS A 423 -7.85 -18.04 18.44
N LYS A 424 -7.90 -16.86 19.06
CA LYS A 424 -9.07 -15.99 18.96
C LYS A 424 -9.34 -15.61 17.50
N ASP A 425 -10.61 -15.62 17.12
CA ASP A 425 -11.08 -15.13 15.81
C ASP A 425 -11.07 -13.60 15.75
#